data_AF-A0A6H9HAK8-F1
#
_entry.id   AF-A0A6H9HAK8-F1
#
_cell.length_a   1.000
_cell.length_b   1.000
_cell.length_c   1.000
_cell.angle_alpha   90.00
_cell.angle_beta   90.00
_cell.angle_gamma   90.00
#
_symmetry.space_group_name_H-M   'P 1'
#
loop_
_entity.id
_entity.type
_entity.pdbx_description
1 polymer ?
#
loop_
_entity_poly.entity_id
_entity_poly.type
_entity_poly.pdbx_seq_one_letter_code
_entity_poly.pdbx_strand_id
1 'polypeptide(L)'
;MSIYARPAVQIRSVALPEERVAARREKGEGSVLQVRLLAEAVRAAGQFQRSALGHMDHENWLDRVKSDGQRLADLLKQMGFTPNTDRSSPGTRNPA
;
A
#
# COMPACT_ATOMS: atom_id res chain seq x y z
N MET A 1 32.02 -48.60 -9.76
CA MET A 1 31.79 -47.13 -9.75
C MET A 1 30.37 -46.88 -10.22
N SER A 2 29.41 -46.69 -9.30
CA SER A 2 28.05 -46.22 -9.59
C SER A 2 27.53 -45.57 -8.31
N ILE A 3 27.48 -44.24 -8.29
CA ILE A 3 27.29 -43.40 -7.09
C ILE A 3 26.14 -42.42 -7.29
N TYR A 4 24.96 -42.89 -7.67
CA TYR A 4 23.75 -42.05 -7.64
C TYR A 4 22.48 -42.87 -7.34
N ALA A 5 22.35 -43.38 -6.12
CA ALA A 5 21.05 -43.73 -5.57
C ALA A 5 20.47 -42.47 -4.90
N ARG A 6 19.58 -41.76 -5.59
CA ARG A 6 18.86 -40.61 -5.03
C ARG A 6 17.84 -41.12 -4.00
N PRO A 7 17.80 -40.60 -2.76
CA PRO A 7 16.74 -40.95 -1.83
C PRO A 7 15.41 -40.34 -2.30
N ALA A 8 14.41 -41.19 -2.50
CA ALA A 8 13.04 -40.75 -2.74
C ALA A 8 12.51 -40.11 -1.45
N VAL A 9 12.44 -38.78 -1.43
CA VAL A 9 11.81 -38.03 -0.34
C VAL A 9 10.30 -38.26 -0.44
N GLN A 10 9.79 -39.15 0.40
CA GLN A 10 8.36 -39.41 0.51
C GLN A 10 7.75 -38.26 1.32
N ILE A 11 7.26 -37.23 0.63
CA ILE A 11 6.52 -36.14 1.26
C ILE A 11 5.18 -36.73 1.71
N ARG A 12 5.07 -37.02 3.01
CA ARG A 12 3.82 -37.41 3.66
C ARG A 12 2.87 -36.21 3.53
N SER A 13 1.90 -36.31 2.63
CA SER A 13 0.85 -35.31 2.48
C SER A 13 0.07 -35.28 3.79
N VAL A 14 0.31 -34.25 4.62
CA VAL A 14 -0.53 -33.95 5.76
C VAL A 14 -1.82 -33.40 5.18
N ALA A 15 -2.87 -34.23 5.16
CA ALA A 15 -4.22 -33.77 4.92
C ALA A 15 -4.56 -32.80 6.06
N LEU A 16 -4.42 -31.49 5.81
CA LEU A 16 -4.88 -30.47 6.71
C LEU A 16 -6.41 -30.56 6.75
N PRO A 17 -7.04 -30.55 7.94
CA PRO A 17 -8.49 -30.57 8.03
C PRO A 17 -9.06 -29.39 7.23
N GLU A 18 -10.01 -29.67 6.35
CA GLU A 18 -10.61 -28.73 5.39
C GLU A 18 -11.07 -27.40 6.03
N GLU A 19 -11.46 -27.46 7.31
CA GLU A 19 -11.84 -26.31 8.13
C GLU A 19 -10.72 -25.26 8.26
N ARG A 20 -9.45 -25.68 8.32
CA ARG A 20 -8.29 -24.76 8.36
C ARG A 20 -7.97 -24.15 7.01
N VAL A 21 -8.33 -24.81 5.91
CA VAL A 21 -8.12 -24.28 4.55
C VAL A 21 -9.15 -23.20 4.24
N ALA A 22 -10.41 -23.39 4.66
CA ALA A 22 -11.46 -22.38 4.55
C ALA A 22 -11.13 -21.11 5.34
N ALA A 23 -10.77 -21.24 6.62
CA ALA A 23 -10.40 -20.10 7.47
C ALA A 23 -9.14 -19.35 6.98
N ARG A 24 -8.22 -20.03 6.28
CA ARG A 24 -7.03 -19.40 5.69
C ARG A 24 -7.33 -18.68 4.37
N ARG A 25 -8.33 -19.13 3.60
CA ARG A 25 -8.76 -18.48 2.36
C ARG A 25 -9.44 -17.14 2.64
N GLU A 26 -10.37 -17.10 3.60
CA GLU A 26 -11.06 -15.86 3.99
C GLU A 26 -10.13 -14.82 4.61
N LYS A 27 -9.15 -15.25 5.41
CA LYS A 27 -8.13 -14.36 5.99
C LYS A 27 -7.05 -13.91 4.99
N GLY A 28 -6.90 -14.61 3.88
CA GLY A 28 -5.89 -14.34 2.85
C GLY A 28 -6.29 -13.23 1.88
N GLU A 29 -7.55 -13.17 1.47
CA GLU A 29 -8.02 -12.22 0.46
C GLU A 29 -7.98 -10.77 0.95
N GLY A 30 -8.43 -10.51 2.19
CA GLY A 30 -8.35 -9.19 2.80
C GLY A 30 -6.91 -8.70 2.99
N SER A 31 -5.99 -9.59 3.34
CA SER A 31 -4.57 -9.27 3.51
C SER A 31 -3.89 -8.95 2.17
N VAL A 32 -4.16 -9.74 1.12
CA VAL A 32 -3.63 -9.49 -0.23
C VAL A 32 -4.17 -8.17 -0.81
N LEU A 33 -5.44 -7.85 -0.58
CA LEU A 33 -6.02 -6.58 -0.99
C LEU A 33 -5.33 -5.39 -0.31
N GLN A 34 -5.07 -5.48 1.00
CA GLN A 34 -4.36 -4.45 1.76
C GLN A 34 -2.92 -4.25 1.28
N VAL A 35 -2.20 -5.33 0.95
CA VAL A 35 -0.82 -5.24 0.42
C VAL A 35 -0.81 -4.56 -0.96
N ARG A 36 -1.77 -4.87 -1.83
CA ARG A 36 -1.89 -4.22 -3.15
C ARG A 36 -2.19 -2.72 -3.00
N LEU A 37 -3.14 -2.39 -2.12
CA LEU A 37 -3.53 -1.01 -1.87
C LEU A 37 -2.37 -0.18 -1.29
N LEU A 38 -1.58 -0.77 -0.39
CA LEU A 38 -0.36 -0.15 0.13
C LEU A 38 0.68 0.09 -0.98
N ALA A 39 0.93 -0.90 -1.84
CA ALA A 39 1.88 -0.74 -2.95
C ALA A 39 1.44 0.35 -3.93
N GLU A 40 0.14 0.46 -4.20
CA GLU A 40 -0.43 1.51 -5.03
C GLU A 40 -0.30 2.89 -4.37
N ALA A 41 -0.56 3.00 -3.07
CA ALA A 41 -0.39 4.23 -2.32
C ALA A 41 1.07 4.71 -2.32
N VAL A 42 2.04 3.81 -2.11
CA VAL A 42 3.47 4.14 -2.17
C VAL A 42 3.86 4.62 -3.57
N ARG A 43 3.36 3.97 -4.61
CA ARG A 43 3.61 4.38 -6.00
C ARG A 43 3.03 5.77 -6.29
N ALA A 44 1.80 6.03 -5.85
CA ALA A 44 1.14 7.33 -6.00
C ALA A 44 1.88 8.42 -5.22
N ALA A 45 2.37 8.13 -4.02
CA ALA A 45 3.18 9.06 -3.23
C ALA A 45 4.46 9.47 -3.97
N GLY A 46 5.16 8.51 -4.58
CA GLY A 46 6.34 8.82 -5.40
C GLY A 46 6.01 9.63 -6.65
N GLN A 47 4.85 9.42 -7.27
CA GLN A 47 4.37 10.25 -8.41
C GLN A 47 4.09 11.68 -7.95
N PHE A 48 3.32 11.83 -6.88
CA PHE A 48 3.02 13.13 -6.28
C PHE A 48 4.29 13.90 -5.91
N GLN A 49 5.26 13.24 -5.26
CA GLN A 49 6.55 13.85 -4.94
C GLN A 49 7.29 14.34 -6.18
N ARG A 50 7.34 13.55 -7.26
CA ARG A 50 7.96 13.97 -8.52
C ARG A 50 7.23 15.12 -9.19
N SER A 51 5.90 15.17 -9.11
CA SER A 51 5.12 16.27 -9.66
C SER A 51 5.26 17.54 -8.82
N ALA A 52 5.33 17.42 -7.50
CA ALA A 52 5.52 18.55 -6.59
C ALA A 52 6.94 19.14 -6.65
N LEU A 53 7.95 18.29 -6.87
CA LEU A 53 9.36 18.68 -6.92
C LEU A 53 9.89 18.89 -8.35
N GLY A 54 9.14 18.46 -9.36
CA GLY A 54 9.59 18.44 -10.75
C GLY A 54 9.15 19.69 -11.52
N HIS A 55 10.14 20.45 -12.01
CA HIS A 55 10.03 21.53 -13.00
C HIS A 55 8.73 22.35 -12.92
N MET A 56 8.69 23.28 -11.96
CA MET A 56 7.61 24.25 -11.75
C MET A 56 7.31 25.10 -13.01
N ASP A 57 8.24 25.18 -13.95
CA ASP A 57 8.14 26.00 -15.17
C ASP A 57 7.33 25.35 -16.30
N HIS A 58 6.81 24.13 -16.13
CA HIS A 58 6.00 23.49 -17.15
C HIS A 58 4.55 23.98 -17.06
N GLU A 59 3.94 24.37 -18.19
CA GLU A 59 2.59 24.99 -18.23
C GLU A 59 1.49 24.19 -17.50
N ASN A 60 1.65 22.86 -17.40
CA ASN A 60 0.67 21.97 -16.80
C ASN A 60 1.10 21.42 -15.42
N TRP A 61 2.16 21.97 -14.79
CA TRP A 61 2.72 21.40 -13.56
C TRP A 61 1.67 21.35 -12.43
N LEU A 62 0.90 22.43 -12.28
CA LEU A 62 -0.11 22.60 -11.23
C LEU A 62 -1.22 21.55 -11.34
N ASP A 63 -1.66 21.24 -12.57
CA ASP A 63 -2.69 20.23 -12.80
C ASP A 63 -2.16 18.83 -12.52
N ARG A 64 -0.88 18.55 -12.83
CA ARG A 64 -0.24 17.28 -12.48
C ARG A 64 -0.12 17.10 -10.96
N VAL A 65 0.29 18.14 -10.25
CA VAL A 65 0.35 18.12 -8.77
C VAL A 65 -1.03 17.86 -8.17
N LYS A 66 -2.07 18.54 -8.66
CA LYS A 66 -3.45 18.33 -8.19
C LYS A 66 -3.94 16.92 -8.49
N SER A 67 -3.74 16.43 -9.72
CA SER A 67 -4.16 15.10 -10.15
C SER A 67 -3.47 14.00 -9.33
N ASP A 68 -2.14 14.07 -9.20
CA ASP A 68 -1.38 13.06 -8.44
C ASP A 68 -1.69 13.14 -6.93
N GLY A 69 -1.90 14.35 -6.40
CA GLY A 69 -2.31 14.57 -5.02
C GLY A 69 -3.68 14.00 -4.71
N GLN A 70 -4.66 14.21 -5.61
CA GLN A 70 -6.01 13.67 -5.49
C GLN A 70 -5.97 12.13 -5.50
N ARG A 71 -5.21 11.54 -6.43
CA ARG A 71 -5.04 10.09 -6.51
C ARG A 71 -4.45 9.50 -5.23
N LEU A 72 -3.43 10.15 -4.66
CA LEU A 72 -2.84 9.73 -3.38
C LEU A 72 -3.86 9.84 -2.24
N ALA A 73 -4.61 10.95 -2.16
CA ALA A 73 -5.62 11.16 -1.14
C ALA A 73 -6.73 10.09 -1.19
N ASP A 74 -7.16 9.68 -2.38
CA ASP A 74 -8.19 8.66 -2.54
C ASP A 74 -7.70 7.26 -2.13
N LEU A 75 -6.44 6.93 -2.41
CA LEU A 75 -5.83 5.68 -1.93
C LEU A 75 -5.68 5.67 -0.40
N LEU A 76 -5.27 6.80 0.19
CA LEU A 76 -5.20 6.96 1.64
C LEU A 76 -6.57 6.80 2.30
N LYS A 77 -7.64 7.38 1.71
CA LYS A 77 -9.02 7.18 2.18
C LYS A 77 -9.46 5.72 2.10
N GLN A 78 -9.13 5.02 1.01
CA GLN A 78 -9.43 3.58 0.87
C GLN A 78 -8.72 2.73 1.93
N MET A 79 -7.55 3.17 2.41
CA MET A 79 -6.83 2.55 3.53
C MET A 79 -7.36 2.96 4.91
N GLY A 80 -8.36 3.84 4.99
CA GLY A 80 -8.96 4.33 6.23
C GLY A 80 -8.28 5.55 6.84
N PHE A 81 -7.36 6.22 6.12
CA PHE A 81 -6.80 7.49 6.57
C PHE A 81 -7.79 8.63 6.31
N THR A 82 -7.91 9.52 7.29
CA THR A 82 -8.70 10.75 7.18
C THR A 82 -7.76 11.96 7.22
N PRO A 83 -7.92 12.93 6.30
CA PRO A 83 -7.10 14.13 6.31
C PRO A 83 -7.42 14.94 7.56
N ASN A 84 -6.39 15.34 8.31
CA ASN A 84 -6.55 16.25 9.42
C ASN A 84 -6.81 17.67 8.88
N THR A 85 -8.06 18.12 8.97
CA THR A 85 -8.49 19.46 8.55
C THR A 85 -8.30 20.53 9.64
N ASP A 86 -7.83 20.18 10.84
CA ASP A 86 -7.60 21.11 11.96
C ASP A 86 -6.32 21.96 11.81
N ARG A 87 -6.02 22.40 10.58
CA ARG A 87 -4.90 23.34 10.33
C ARG A 87 -5.29 24.81 10.53
N SER A 88 -6.52 25.07 10.97
CA SER A 88 -7.08 26.42 11.15
C SER A 88 -7.08 26.93 12.59
N SER A 89 -6.30 26.35 13.51
CA SER A 89 -5.97 27.03 14.77
C SER A 89 -4.68 27.84 14.58
N PRO A 90 -4.75 29.13 14.18
CA PRO A 90 -3.63 30.03 14.43
C PRO A 90 -3.43 30.02 15.94
N GLY A 91 -2.29 29.51 16.39
CA GLY A 91 -1.95 29.44 17.80
C GLY A 91 -2.26 30.78 18.44
N THR A 92 -3.20 30.77 19.39
CA THR A 92 -3.46 31.85 20.33
C THR A 92 -2.16 32.11 21.08
N ARG A 93 -1.30 32.98 20.52
CA ARG A 93 -0.21 33.58 21.28
C ARG A 93 -0.89 34.52 22.28
N ASN A 94 -0.96 34.05 23.51
CA ASN A 94 -1.36 34.85 24.65
C ASN A 94 -0.30 35.96 24.83
N PRO A 95 -0.61 37.26 24.70
CA PRO A 95 0.31 38.30 25.13
C PRO A 95 0.32 38.30 26.66
N ALA A 96 1.50 38.04 27.23
CA ALA A 96 1.79 38.31 28.63
C ALA A 96 1.83 39.82 28.91
#